data_AF-A0A151WF91-F1
#
_entry.id   AF-A0A151WF91-F1
#
_cell.length_a   1.000
_cell.length_b   1.000
_cell.length_c   1.000
_cell.angle_alpha   90.00
_cell.angle_beta   90.00
_cell.angle_gamma   90.00
#
_symmetry.space_group_name_H-M   'P 1'
#
loop_
_entity.id
_entity.type
_entity.pdbx_description
1 polymer ?
#
loop_
_entity_poly.entity_id
_entity_poly.type
_entity_poly.pdbx_seq_one_letter_code
_entity_poly.pdbx_strand_id
1 'polypeptide(L)' 'MINHSVTQVRVINGLVCEFPALLDYLLSFTDASAVAIAAILLQRQDSGSLAPVAYYSQATNEAESKYH' A
#
# COMPACT_ATOMS: atom_id res chain seq x y z
N MET A 1 11.18 -26.98 0.97
CA MET A 1 11.66 -25.81 1.74
C MET A 1 10.45 -25.13 2.33
N ILE A 2 10.36 -25.11 3.66
CA ILE A 2 9.18 -24.64 4.40
C ILE A 2 9.32 -23.12 4.55
N ASN A 3 8.45 -22.35 3.90
CA ASN A 3 8.32 -20.92 4.14
C ASN A 3 7.65 -20.71 5.49
N HIS A 4 8.42 -20.32 6.51
CA HIS A 4 7.88 -19.89 7.79
C HIS A 4 7.43 -18.43 7.67
N SER A 5 6.16 -18.23 7.34
CA SER A 5 5.50 -16.94 7.53
C SER A 5 5.30 -16.71 9.03
N VAL A 6 6.08 -15.83 9.63
CA VAL A 6 5.93 -15.46 11.04
C VAL A 6 4.67 -14.60 11.19
N THR A 7 3.59 -15.19 11.69
CA THR A 7 2.35 -14.49 12.02
C THR A 7 2.52 -13.77 13.36
N GLN A 8 2.66 -12.44 13.35
CA GLN A 8 2.57 -11.67 14.59
C GLN A 8 1.10 -11.57 15.03
N VAL A 9 0.77 -12.24 16.12
CA VAL A 9 -0.53 -12.16 16.78
C VAL A 9 -0.48 -11.01 17.78
N ARG A 10 -1.30 -9.96 17.57
CA ARG A 10 -1.51 -8.90 18.56
C ARG A 10 -2.95 -8.99 19.05
N VAL A 11 -3.13 -9.13 20.36
CA VAL A 11 -4.45 -9.21 21.02
C VAL A 11 -4.94 -7.79 21.29
N ILE A 12 -6.14 -7.46 20.81
CA ILE A 12 -6.84 -6.20 21.13
C ILE A 12 -8.20 -6.58 21.72
N ASN A 13 -8.48 -6.17 22.96
CA ASN A 13 -9.75 -6.43 23.66
C ASN A 13 -10.19 -7.92 23.71
N GLY A 14 -9.25 -8.86 23.80
CA GLY A 14 -9.56 -10.29 23.96
C GLY A 14 -10.01 -11.01 22.68
N LEU A 15 -10.01 -10.33 21.53
CA LEU A 15 -10.21 -10.96 20.22
C LEU A 15 -8.84 -11.29 19.61
N VAL A 16 -8.64 -12.57 19.27
CA VAL A 16 -7.47 -13.03 18.51
C VAL A 16 -7.71 -12.64 17.06
N CYS A 17 -7.10 -11.55 16.61
CA CYS A 17 -7.10 -11.16 15.21
C CYS A 17 -5.93 -11.86 14.51
N GLU A 18 -6.22 -12.86 13.69
CA GLU A 18 -5.26 -13.39 12.73
C GLU A 18 -5.06 -12.32 11.65
N PHE A 19 -3.85 -11.77 11.50
CA PHE A 19 -3.51 -10.85 10.41
C PHE A 19 -2.66 -11.55 9.33
N PRO A 20 -3.23 -12.38 8.45
CA PRO A 20 -2.49 -12.88 7.29
C PRO A 20 -2.68 -12.03 6.02
N ALA A 21 -3.38 -10.89 6.01
CA ALA A 21 -3.84 -10.28 4.74
C ALA A 21 -3.83 -8.75 4.64
N LEU A 22 -3.05 -8.02 5.47
CA LEU A 22 -3.03 -6.55 5.39
C LEU A 22 -2.42 -6.04 4.07
N LEU A 23 -1.48 -6.79 3.47
CA LEU A 23 -0.96 -6.47 2.14
C LEU A 23 -1.94 -6.85 1.02
N ASP A 24 -2.68 -7.95 1.12
CA ASP A 24 -3.63 -8.37 0.07
C ASP A 24 -4.83 -7.42 -0.07
N TYR A 25 -5.07 -6.60 0.94
CA TYR A 25 -6.15 -5.61 0.96
C TYR A 25 -5.72 -4.22 0.46
N LEU A 26 -4.41 -3.97 0.28
CA LEU A 26 -3.87 -2.68 -0.11
C LEU A 26 -3.29 -2.73 -1.53
N LEU A 27 -3.83 -1.91 -2.43
CA LEU A 27 -3.35 -1.73 -3.80
C LEU A 27 -2.72 -0.35 -3.95
N SER A 28 -1.48 -0.29 -4.45
CA SER A 28 -0.81 0.96 -4.79
C SER A 28 -0.86 1.20 -6.29
N PHE A 29 -1.32 2.38 -6.71
CA PHE A 29 -1.20 2.85 -8.09
C PHE A 29 -0.23 4.03 -8.13
N THR A 30 0.84 3.90 -8.91
CA THR A 30 1.90 4.92 -9.03
C THR A 30 1.96 5.42 -10.46
N ASP A 31 2.01 6.74 -10.63
CA ASP A 31 2.23 7.42 -11.90
C ASP A 31 3.44 8.35 -11.76
N ALA A 32 4.31 8.40 -12.76
CA ALA A 32 5.52 9.20 -12.74
C ALA A 32 5.67 9.99 -14.04
N SER A 33 6.03 11.26 -13.90
CA SER A 33 6.25 12.19 -15.00
C SER A 33 7.51 13.01 -14.74
N ALA A 34 8.02 13.67 -15.79
CA ALA A 34 9.16 14.59 -15.71
C ALA A 34 8.99 15.69 -14.66
N VAL A 35 7.75 16.00 -14.28
CA VAL A 35 7.38 17.11 -13.37
C VAL A 35 7.09 16.63 -11.94
N ALA A 36 6.54 15.42 -11.79
CA ALA A 36 6.13 14.91 -10.48
C ALA A 36 5.97 13.38 -10.48
N ILE A 37 6.13 12.80 -9.30
CA ILE A 37 5.77 11.43 -8.95
C ILE A 37 4.50 11.50 -8.12
N ALA A 38 3.49 10.69 -8.45
CA ALA A 38 2.24 10.59 -7.73
C ALA A 38 1.91 9.13 -7.42
N ALA A 39 1.29 8.89 -6.27
CA ALA A 39 0.77 7.57 -5.91
C ALA A 39 -0.57 7.68 -5.18
N ILE A 40 -1.40 6.66 -5.35
CA ILE A 40 -2.66 6.49 -4.63
C ILE A 40 -2.62 5.12 -3.95
N LEU A 41 -2.83 5.13 -2.64
CA LEU A 41 -3.04 3.92 -1.87
C LEU A 41 -4.54 3.64 -1.79
N LEU A 42 -4.95 2.50 -2.31
CA LEU A 42 -6.33 2.02 -2.31
C LEU A 42 -6.45 0.85 -1.33
N GLN A 43 -7.54 0.80 -0.59
CA GLN A 43 -7.91 -0.34 0.25
C GLN A 43 -9.18 -0.97 -0.30
N ARG A 44 -9.18 -2.30 -0.40
CA ARG A 44 -10.39 -3.06 -0.70
C ARG A 44 -11.39 -2.88 0.45
N GLN A 45 -12.65 -2.66 0.15
CA GLN A 45 -13.73 -2.62 1.15
C GLN A 45 -14.44 -3.96 1.19
N ASP A 46 -15.25 -4.18 2.23
CA ASP A 46 -16.09 -5.38 2.38
C ASP A 46 -17.07 -5.57 1.20
N SER A 47 -17.41 -4.47 0.51
CA SER A 47 -18.20 -4.45 -0.72
C SER A 47 -17.45 -4.96 -1.96
N GLY A 48 -16.18 -5.33 -1.83
CA GLY A 48 -15.29 -5.71 -2.93
C GLY A 48 -14.73 -4.54 -3.75
N SER A 49 -15.22 -3.32 -3.51
CA SER A 49 -14.76 -2.09 -4.19
C SER A 49 -13.43 -1.58 -3.61
N LEU A 50 -12.64 -0.88 -4.42
CA LEU A 50 -11.43 -0.19 -3.96
C LEU A 50 -11.76 1.25 -3.57
N ALA A 51 -11.29 1.69 -2.39
CA ALA A 51 -11.44 3.06 -1.93
C ALA A 51 -10.08 3.69 -1.58
N PRO A 52 -9.87 4.98 -1.87
CA PRO A 52 -8.62 5.66 -1.55
C PRO A 52 -8.45 5.85 -0.04
N VAL A 53 -7.26 5.52 0.45
CA VAL A 53 -6.83 5.70 1.84
C VAL A 53 -5.82 6.84 1.95
N ALA A 54 -4.91 6.95 0.97
CA ALA A 54 -3.90 8.00 0.97
C ALA A 54 -3.54 8.43 -0.44
N TYR A 55 -3.15 9.69 -0.57
CA TYR A 55 -2.57 10.28 -1.76
C TYR A 55 -1.15 10.73 -1.45
N TYR A 56 -0.22 10.40 -2.33
CA TYR A 56 1.16 10.85 -2.28
C TYR A 56 1.48 11.61 -3.56
N SER A 57 2.14 12.75 -3.42
CA SER A 57 2.67 13.49 -4.56
C SER A 57 3.97 14.19 -4.16
N GLN A 58 4.93 14.17 -5.08
CA GLN A 58 6.22 14.79 -4.92
C GLN A 58 6.65 15.38 -6.26
N ALA A 59 7.08 16.65 -6.26
CA ALA A 59 7.70 17.24 -7.44
C ALA A 59 9.04 16.55 -7.71
N THR A 60 9.31 16.22 -8.97
CA THR A 60 10.59 15.63 -9.36
C THR A 60 11.72 16.64 -9.16
N ASN A 61 12.84 16.17 -8.62
CA ASN A 61 14.05 16.97 -8.59
C ASN A 61 14.73 17.01 -9.98
N GLU A 62 15.77 17.83 -10.11
CA GLU A 62 16.47 18.03 -11.40
C GLU A 62 17.11 16.75 -11.97
N ALA A 63 17.39 15.76 -11.12
CA ALA A 63 17.92 14.47 -11.55
C ALA A 63 16.79 13.51 -11.97
N GLU A 64 15.69 13.49 -11.22
CA GLU A 64 14.50 12.67 -11.48
C GLU A 64 13.76 13.10 -12.75
N SER A 65 13.73 14.39 -13.05
CA SER A 65 13.08 14.92 -14.27
C SER A 65 13.77 14.52 -15.57
N LYS A 66 15.00 13.99 -15.49
CA LYS A 66 15.81 13.58 -16.64
C LYS A 66 15.74 12.07 -16.91
N TYR A 67 15.06 11.29 -16.05
CA TYR A 67 14.79 9.88 -16.29
C TYR A 67 13.62 9.75 -17.27
N HIS A 68 13.94 9.67 -18.56
CA HIS A 68 13.01 9.41 -19.68
C HIS A 68 13.44 8.15 -20.44
#